data_AF-A0A2V6E9C8-F1
#
_entry.id   AF-A0A2V6E9C8-F1
#
_cell.length_a   1.000
_cell.length_b   1.000
_cell.length_c   1.000
_cell.angle_alpha   90.00
_cell.angle_beta   90.00
_cell.angle_gamma   90.00
#
_symmetry.space_group_name_H-M   'P 1'
#
loop_
_entity.id
_entity.type
_entity.pdbx_description
1 polymer ?
#
loop_
_entity_poly.entity_id
_entity_poly.type
_entity_poly.pdbx_seq_one_letter_code
_entity_poly.pdbx_strand_id
1 'polypeptide(L)'
;MNRRDEAVRALNAATANRRYTPGDAIAHVHVSLGEHDEAIRELERACQERSSSLHFVGIAPEFAQIRGDRRFTAILERIGLEPDKVFASAPSRR
;
A
#
# COMPACT_ATOMS: atom_id res chain seq x y z
N MET A 1 10.26 18.16 -16.64
CA MET A 1 10.33 16.95 -15.80
C MET A 1 9.00 16.82 -15.08
N ASN A 2 8.29 15.71 -15.22
CA ASN A 2 6.96 15.53 -14.62
C ASN A 2 7.12 15.32 -13.11
N ARG A 3 6.30 15.99 -12.28
CA ARG A 3 6.30 15.85 -10.81
C ARG A 3 6.13 14.39 -10.38
N ARG A 4 5.42 13.58 -11.18
CA ARG A 4 5.28 12.13 -10.99
C ARG A 4 6.62 11.40 -11.04
N ASP A 5 7.36 11.58 -12.13
CA ASP A 5 8.63 10.89 -12.34
C ASP A 5 9.66 11.29 -11.28
N GLU A 6 9.58 12.53 -10.79
CA GLU A 6 10.40 13.01 -9.68
C GLU A 6 10.04 12.31 -8.36
N ALA A 7 8.75 12.17 -8.04
CA ALA A 7 8.30 11.45 -6.85
C ALA A 7 8.76 9.98 -6.85
N VAL A 8 8.60 9.28 -7.98
CA VAL A 8 9.04 7.88 -8.12
C VAL A 8 10.57 7.77 -7.99
N ARG A 9 11.33 8.68 -8.62
CA ARG A 9 12.79 8.69 -8.50
C ARG A 9 13.26 8.93 -7.06
N ALA A 10 12.63 9.88 -6.36
CA ALA A 10 12.94 10.17 -4.97
C ALA A 10 12.65 8.96 -4.06
N LEU A 11 11.53 8.28 -4.30
CA LEU A 11 11.17 7.05 -3.57
C LEU A 11 12.20 5.94 -3.76
N ASN A 12 12.57 5.65 -5.00
CA ASN A 12 13.57 4.63 -5.32
C ASN A 12 14.93 4.95 -4.69
N ALA A 13 15.35 6.22 -4.72
CA ALA A 13 16.59 6.64 -4.08
C ALA A 13 16.54 6.48 -2.56
N ALA A 14 15.40 6.77 -1.92
CA ALA A 14 15.23 6.66 -0.48
C ALA A 14 15.20 5.21 0.03
N THR A 15 14.90 4.23 -0.84
CA THR A 15 14.74 2.81 -0.47
C THR A 15 15.92 1.93 -0.89
N ALA A 16 16.69 2.34 -1.90
CA ALA A 16 17.75 1.51 -2.53
C ALA A 16 18.78 0.89 -1.57
N ASN A 17 19.11 1.55 -0.45
CA ASN A 17 20.14 1.09 0.49
C ASN A 17 19.56 0.66 1.86
N ARG A 18 18.24 0.48 1.98
CA ARG A 18 17.63 0.09 3.24
C ARG A 18 17.64 -1.43 3.38
N ARG A 19 18.04 -1.91 4.56
CA ARG A 19 17.91 -3.33 4.94
C ARG A 19 16.45 -3.77 5.08
N TYR A 20 15.56 -2.82 5.28
CA TYR A 20 14.11 -3.02 5.38
C TYR A 20 13.39 -1.90 4.65
N THR A 21 12.45 -2.29 3.78
CA THR A 21 11.73 -1.38 2.89
C THR A 21 10.23 -1.48 3.16
N PRO A 22 9.62 -0.46 3.79
CA PRO A 22 8.19 -0.48 4.14
C PRO A 22 7.33 -0.41 2.88
N GLY A 23 6.70 -1.52 2.50
CA GLY A 23 5.93 -1.60 1.24
C GLY A 23 4.60 -0.84 1.26
N ASP A 24 4.01 -0.63 2.44
CA ASP A 24 2.89 0.30 2.66
C ASP A 24 3.26 1.75 2.29
N ALA A 25 4.44 2.24 2.70
CA ALA A 25 4.87 3.60 2.39
C ALA A 25 5.12 3.78 0.89
N ILE A 26 5.70 2.78 0.22
CA ILE A 26 5.88 2.79 -1.24
C ILE A 26 4.52 2.73 -1.93
N ALA A 27 3.65 1.82 -1.51
CA ALA A 27 2.31 1.69 -2.06
C ALA A 27 1.50 2.97 -1.91
N HIS A 28 1.63 3.68 -0.79
CA HIS A 28 0.97 4.97 -0.57
C HIS A 28 1.37 6.03 -1.62
N VAL A 29 2.66 6.09 -1.97
CA VAL A 29 3.13 7.00 -3.04
C VAL A 29 2.46 6.64 -4.36
N HIS A 30 2.43 5.36 -4.72
CA HIS A 30 1.77 4.90 -5.94
C HIS A 30 0.26 5.21 -5.94
N VAL A 31 -0.46 5.00 -4.82
CA VAL A 31 -1.88 5.40 -4.73
C VAL A 31 -2.04 6.91 -4.94
N SER A 32 -1.18 7.73 -4.34
CA SER A 32 -1.20 9.19 -4.49
C SER A 32 -0.93 9.66 -5.93
N LEU A 33 -0.25 8.83 -6.73
CA LEU A 33 0.03 9.06 -8.15
C LEU A 33 -1.03 8.44 -9.09
N GLY A 34 -2.05 7.77 -8.54
CA GLY A 34 -3.06 7.03 -9.31
C GLY A 34 -2.55 5.70 -9.90
N GLU A 35 -1.40 5.21 -9.45
CA GLU A 35 -0.75 3.98 -9.90
C GLU A 35 -1.22 2.78 -9.07
N HIS A 36 -2.53 2.50 -9.09
CA HIS A 36 -3.11 1.48 -8.22
C HIS A 36 -2.52 0.07 -8.43
N ASP A 37 -2.16 -0.26 -9.67
CA ASP A 37 -1.50 -1.53 -9.99
C ASP A 37 -0.11 -1.66 -9.36
N GLU A 38 0.69 -0.58 -9.36
CA GLU A 38 2.00 -0.58 -8.70
C GLU A 38 1.85 -0.60 -7.17
N ALA A 39 0.87 0.13 -6.64
CA ALA A 39 0.56 0.09 -5.22
C ALA A 39 0.26 -1.33 -4.75
N ILE A 40 -0.59 -2.06 -5.48
CA ILE A 40 -0.93 -3.44 -5.15
C ILE A 40 0.28 -4.37 -5.28
N ARG A 41 1.10 -4.23 -6.33
CA ARG A 41 2.35 -5.00 -6.48
C ARG A 41 3.28 -4.83 -5.28
N GLU A 42 3.43 -3.61 -4.78
CA GLU A 42 4.27 -3.33 -3.62
C GLU A 42 3.71 -3.91 -2.32
N LEU A 43 2.39 -3.90 -2.15
CA LEU A 43 1.74 -4.58 -1.02
C LEU A 43 1.87 -6.11 -1.11
N GLU A 44 1.79 -6.69 -2.31
CA GLU A 44 2.03 -8.11 -2.54
C GLU A 44 3.48 -8.50 -2.18
N ARG A 45 4.47 -7.70 -2.61
CA ARG A 45 5.87 -7.89 -2.24
C ARG A 45 6.05 -7.85 -0.73
N ALA A 46 5.52 -6.83 -0.06
CA ALA A 46 5.57 -6.72 1.39
C ALA A 46 4.88 -7.89 2.11
N CYS A 47 3.80 -8.43 1.54
CA CYS A 47 3.12 -9.59 2.09
C CYS A 47 3.96 -10.87 1.96
N GLN A 48 4.64 -11.07 0.82
CA GLN A 48 5.58 -12.17 0.62
C GLN A 48 6.78 -12.11 1.58
N GLU A 49 7.28 -10.90 1.85
CA GLU A 49 8.36 -10.64 2.80
C GLU A 49 7.92 -10.72 4.27
N ARG A 50 6.62 -10.91 4.54
CA ARG A 50 6.02 -10.85 5.90
C ARG A 50 6.36 -9.53 6.60
N SER A 51 6.33 -8.43 5.85
CA SER A 51 6.64 -7.10 6.34
C SER A 51 5.71 -6.70 7.48
N SER A 52 6.27 -6.20 8.58
CA SER A 52 5.50 -5.65 9.70
C SER A 52 4.72 -4.40 9.33
N SER A 53 5.04 -3.74 8.21
CA SER A 53 4.38 -2.51 7.81
C SER A 53 2.96 -2.70 7.26
N LEU A 54 2.54 -3.93 7.02
CA LEU A 54 1.18 -4.23 6.55
C LEU A 54 0.10 -4.19 7.64
N HIS A 55 0.46 -4.06 8.92
CA HIS A 55 -0.49 -4.22 10.04
C HIS A 55 -1.69 -3.24 10.03
N PHE A 56 -1.58 -2.09 9.35
CA PHE A 56 -2.63 -1.06 9.33
C PHE A 56 -3.22 -0.77 7.94
N VAL A 57 -2.74 -1.39 6.87
CA VAL A 57 -3.10 -0.99 5.48
C VAL A 57 -4.59 -1.09 5.20
N GLY A 58 -5.29 -2.00 5.87
CA GLY A 58 -6.73 -2.16 5.73
C GLY A 58 -7.55 -0.96 6.26
N ILE A 59 -7.10 -0.29 7.32
CA ILE A 59 -7.78 0.85 7.93
C ILE A 59 -7.25 2.21 7.46
N ALA A 60 -6.04 2.23 6.89
CA ALA A 60 -5.40 3.46 6.43
C ALA A 60 -6.26 4.18 5.35
N PRO A 61 -6.59 5.47 5.54
CA PRO A 61 -7.41 6.24 4.59
C PRO A 61 -6.78 6.38 3.20
N GLU A 62 -5.45 6.36 3.11
CA GLU A 62 -4.70 6.45 1.87
C GLU A 62 -5.00 5.29 0.91
N PHE A 63 -5.34 4.11 1.41
CA PHE A 63 -5.68 2.96 0.57
C PHE A 63 -7.16 2.90 0.20
N ALA A 64 -7.96 3.90 0.59
CA ALA A 64 -9.40 3.93 0.30
C ALA A 64 -9.72 3.74 -1.20
N GLN A 65 -8.87 4.28 -2.08
CA GLN A 65 -9.04 4.18 -3.54
C GLN A 65 -8.85 2.76 -4.10
N ILE A 66 -8.17 1.87 -3.36
CA ILE A 66 -7.87 0.50 -3.81
C ILE A 66 -8.63 -0.58 -3.02
N ARG A 67 -9.47 -0.21 -2.04
CA ARG A 67 -10.25 -1.17 -1.23
C ARG A 67 -11.19 -2.05 -2.04
N GLY A 68 -11.66 -1.57 -3.19
CA GLY A 68 -12.52 -2.33 -4.10
C GLY A 68 -11.79 -3.34 -4.98
N ASP A 69 -10.45 -3.35 -5.00
CA ASP A 69 -9.68 -4.29 -5.79
C ASP A 69 -9.56 -5.65 -5.08
N ARG A 70 -9.91 -6.73 -5.77
CA ARG A 70 -9.86 -8.10 -5.23
C ARG A 70 -8.44 -8.52 -4.82
N ARG A 71 -7.40 -7.99 -5.44
CA ARG A 71 -6.01 -8.27 -5.06
C ARG A 71 -5.68 -7.66 -3.71
N PHE A 72 -6.19 -6.45 -3.44
CA PHE A 72 -6.02 -5.81 -2.14
C PHE A 72 -6.73 -6.59 -1.03
N THR A 73 -7.97 -7.05 -1.27
CA THR A 73 -8.69 -7.89 -0.28
C THR A 73 -7.97 -9.21 -0.03
N ALA A 74 -7.43 -9.86 -1.07
CA ALA A 74 -6.64 -11.09 -0.93
C ALA A 74 -5.35 -10.89 -0.10
N ILE A 75 -4.71 -9.71 -0.19
CA ILE A 75 -3.57 -9.37 0.68
C ILE A 75 -4.01 -9.32 2.15
N LEU A 76 -5.12 -8.64 2.45
CA LEU A 76 -5.67 -8.52 3.81
C LEU A 76 -5.95 -9.91 4.41
N GLU A 77 -6.60 -10.79 3.65
CA GLU A 77 -6.88 -12.17 4.07
C GLU A 77 -5.60 -12.96 4.36
N ARG A 78 -4.57 -12.82 3.51
CA ARG A 78 -3.27 -13.49 3.70
C ARG A 78 -2.53 -13.05 4.95
N ILE A 79 -2.75 -11.81 5.41
CA ILE A 79 -2.18 -11.28 6.65
C ILE A 79 -3.11 -11.45 7.86
N GLY A 80 -4.21 -12.19 7.70
CA GLY A 80 -5.13 -12.54 8.79
C GLY A 80 -6.17 -11.47 9.12
N LEU A 81 -6.40 -10.52 8.22
CA LEU A 81 -7.43 -9.49 8.37
C LEU A 81 -8.70 -9.88 7.61
N GLU A 82 -9.86 -9.58 8.19
CA GLU A 82 -11.17 -9.73 7.53
C GLU A 82 -11.56 -8.41 6.83
N PRO A 83 -11.57 -8.35 5.49
CA PRO A 83 -11.80 -7.09 4.76
C PRO A 83 -13.08 -6.36 5.18
N ASP A 84 -14.19 -7.08 5.31
CA ASP A 84 -15.50 -6.49 5.67
C ASP A 84 -15.46 -5.80 7.05
N LYS A 85 -14.86 -6.44 8.05
CA LYS A 85 -14.72 -5.86 9.40
C LYS A 85 -13.78 -4.66 9.40
N VAL A 86 -12.67 -4.77 8.69
CA VAL A 86 -11.66 -3.72 8.58
C VAL A 86 -12.23 -2.49 7.88
N PHE A 87 -12.96 -2.66 6.78
CA PHE A 87 -13.54 -1.55 6.04
C PHE A 87 -14.70 -0.88 6.79
N ALA A 88 -15.49 -1.64 7.54
CA ALA A 88 -16.50 -1.08 8.44
C ALA A 88 -15.89 -0.24 9.58
N SER A 89 -14.66 -0.58 10.00
CA SER A 89 -13.93 0.13 11.06
C SER A 89 -13.17 1.36 10.56
N ALA A 90 -13.00 1.49 9.24
CA ALA A 90 -12.17 2.53 8.66
C ALA A 90 -12.92 3.87 8.62
N PRO A 91 -12.31 4.98 9.07
CA PRO A 91 -12.95 6.28 9.00
C PRO A 91 -13.23 6.64 7.54
N SER A 92 -14.49 6.94 7.24
CA SER A 92 -14.88 7.52 5.95
C SER A 92 -14.15 8.86 5.81
N ARG A 93 -13.43 9.07 4.70
CA ARG A 93 -12.83 10.37 4.39
C ARG A 93 -13.93 11.43 4.43
N ARG A 94 -13.86 12.34 5.40
CA ARG A 94 -14.65 13.59 5.40
C ARG A 94 -13.99 14.60 4.47
#